data_AF-A0A066WRL1-F1
#
_entry.id   AF-A0A066WRL1-F1
#
_cell.length_a   1.000
_cell.length_b   1.000
_cell.length_c   1.000
_cell.angle_alpha   90.00
_cell.angle_beta   90.00
_cell.angle_gamma   90.00
#
_symmetry.space_group_name_H-M   'P 1'
#
loop_
_entity.id
_entity.type
_entity.pdbx_description
1 polymer ?
#
loop_
_entity_poly.entity_id
_entity_poly.type
_entity_poly.pdbx_seq_one_letter_code
_entity_poly.pdbx_strand_id
1 'polypeptide(L)'
;MLSTRCDTALGRSVRNSIIEAPLFGTRRAAPYSACAGIFNFRVPGRAHTILILAALLANVLGLFSFYTYVPAHAAATVGDPWRQAVRFFADRAACLAVAQLPIVFLLAGRNSPVAILSGISFNTQMLYHRWFARIVLFQAFAHAASYTIRHAPGQLNDYSDFMAKAYVRWGATALTMLAALCFFSFTLFRKHSYEVFLVTHIVFVVLTLVGIHKHLQGAGVSPLSDFFVILFFSIACWLFDRGVRTVRLVFLNIAFIASKDGGHFTRMRATALPDGTLHIRVFLPGRATSASAIFSAQPGQHVFFACPSIQALALHPFTVMARGVDPQRVQAYIDLGVQPMNGFTRRLAARVQRSSEHILECTALVEGPYGRVPCLQDYANIVLFAGGIGITHCLAALSQALHAANSAIVDSEKGPVHGRRITLVWAHKERTTFNIAVPYLHDAATLLRDNPDAPHITVHAFATRSPMQKTTSDPISPSSSSPSSVSLDAAACKDLSKLLVGSPISEAYALNKMDCSSTTAFDTHMLSLEDVLDVKFHSGRPVLIRELECAIEQDSASLLGPAEPTRTAVVCCGAAAFADMVRDSVRKTRSAKGISIDYFEEAFAW
;
A
#
# COMPACT_ATOMS: atom_id res chain seq x y z
N MET A 1 -3.16 0.97 15.63
CA MET A 1 -3.59 0.11 16.76
C MET A 1 -4.48 0.81 17.79
N LEU A 2 -4.42 2.13 17.97
CA LEU A 2 -5.36 2.90 18.82
C LEU A 2 -6.80 3.05 18.25
N SER A 3 -7.20 2.22 17.28
CA SER A 3 -8.37 2.49 16.41
C SER A 3 -9.60 1.60 16.68
N THR A 4 -9.58 0.69 17.64
CA THR A 4 -10.63 -0.37 17.67
C THR A 4 -11.34 -0.57 19.00
N ARG A 5 -11.16 0.29 20.01
CA ARG A 5 -11.74 0.03 21.35
C ARG A 5 -12.42 1.20 22.08
N CYS A 6 -12.61 2.35 21.45
CA CYS A 6 -13.35 3.45 22.08
C CYS A 6 -14.45 3.97 21.15
N ASP A 7 -15.61 3.33 21.24
CA ASP A 7 -16.88 3.82 20.67
C ASP A 7 -17.56 4.90 21.52
N THR A 8 -16.81 5.50 22.46
CA THR A 8 -17.28 6.66 23.21
C THR A 8 -17.48 7.85 22.28
N ALA A 9 -18.40 8.77 22.64
CA ALA A 9 -18.59 10.02 21.91
C ALA A 9 -17.28 10.82 21.77
N LEU A 10 -16.44 10.81 22.83
CA LEU A 10 -15.11 11.41 22.82
C LEU A 10 -14.18 10.72 21.81
N GLY A 11 -14.11 9.38 21.81
CA GLY A 11 -13.30 8.62 20.86
C GLY A 11 -13.67 8.90 19.41
N ARG A 12 -14.97 8.99 19.12
CA ARG A 12 -15.49 9.35 17.78
C ARG A 12 -15.13 10.78 17.40
N SER A 13 -15.27 11.73 18.33
CA SER A 13 -14.88 13.13 18.10
C SER A 13 -13.37 13.28 17.82
N VAL A 14 -12.52 12.63 18.62
CA VAL A 14 -11.06 12.62 18.42
C VAL A 14 -10.70 12.00 17.06
N ARG A 15 -11.34 10.91 16.68
CA ARG A 15 -11.10 10.27 15.38
C ARG A 15 -11.47 11.18 14.22
N ASN A 16 -12.66 11.78 14.26
CA ASN A 16 -13.15 12.71 13.24
C ASN A 16 -12.33 13.99 13.12
N SER A 17 -11.82 14.49 14.25
CA SER A 17 -11.21 15.83 14.34
C SER A 17 -9.68 15.81 14.29
N ILE A 18 -9.03 14.69 14.63
CA ILE A 18 -7.56 14.62 14.76
C ILE A 18 -6.97 13.48 13.92
N ILE A 19 -7.47 12.25 14.06
CA ILE A 19 -6.83 11.05 13.47
C ILE A 19 -7.07 10.99 11.96
N GLU A 20 -8.33 11.10 11.54
CA GLU A 20 -8.72 10.99 10.13
C GLU A 20 -8.78 12.36 9.43
N ALA A 21 -8.77 13.44 10.21
CA ALA A 21 -8.89 14.79 9.68
C ALA A 21 -7.66 15.19 8.83
N PRO A 22 -7.89 15.75 7.63
CA PRO A 22 -6.85 16.47 6.90
C PRO A 22 -6.43 17.71 7.71
N LEU A 23 -5.22 18.20 7.47
CA LEU A 23 -4.76 19.44 8.09
C LEU A 23 -5.58 20.64 7.60
N PHE A 24 -5.83 20.70 6.29
CA PHE A 24 -6.62 21.74 5.63
C PHE A 24 -7.67 21.13 4.70
N GLY A 25 -8.86 21.74 4.65
CA GLY A 25 -9.94 21.36 3.73
C GLY A 25 -10.34 19.88 3.84
N THR A 26 -10.43 19.21 2.70
CA THR A 26 -10.81 17.79 2.58
C THR A 26 -9.67 16.89 2.07
N ARG A 27 -8.57 17.47 1.58
CA ARG A 27 -7.49 16.74 0.91
C ARG A 27 -6.42 16.26 1.89
N ARG A 28 -6.11 14.97 1.84
CA ARG A 28 -5.03 14.31 2.61
C ARG A 28 -4.20 13.40 1.72
N ALA A 29 -4.84 12.53 0.96
CA ALA A 29 -4.19 11.62 0.05
C ALA A 29 -3.77 12.35 -1.24
N ALA A 30 -4.64 13.23 -1.76
CA ALA A 30 -4.36 13.99 -2.98
C ALA A 30 -3.26 15.03 -2.72
N PRO A 31 -2.26 15.15 -3.63
CA PRO A 31 -1.24 16.18 -3.49
C PRO A 31 -1.84 17.57 -3.73
N TYR A 32 -1.29 18.55 -3.03
CA TYR A 32 -1.43 19.96 -3.37
C TYR A 32 -0.40 20.29 -4.44
N SER A 33 -0.82 21.08 -5.42
CA SER A 33 0.00 21.52 -6.54
C SER A 33 0.26 23.02 -6.41
N ALA A 34 1.52 23.42 -6.47
CA ALA A 34 1.97 24.80 -6.57
C ALA A 34 2.71 25.03 -7.90
N CYS A 35 2.80 26.29 -8.33
CA CYS A 35 3.44 26.72 -9.58
C CYS A 35 2.96 25.89 -10.80
N ALA A 36 1.68 26.00 -11.15
CA ALA A 36 1.07 25.31 -12.31
C ALA A 36 1.27 23.77 -12.36
N GLY A 37 1.40 23.10 -11.21
CA GLY A 37 1.53 21.63 -11.14
C GLY A 37 2.97 21.11 -11.06
N ILE A 38 3.97 21.99 -11.12
CA ILE A 38 5.39 21.62 -11.05
C ILE A 38 5.74 21.07 -9.66
N PHE A 39 5.31 21.75 -8.59
CA PHE A 39 5.58 21.35 -7.23
C PHE A 39 4.37 20.65 -6.62
N ASN A 40 4.48 19.34 -6.44
CA ASN A 40 3.44 18.53 -5.80
C ASN A 40 3.88 18.11 -4.40
N PHE A 41 3.17 18.58 -3.37
CA PHE A 41 3.43 18.25 -1.97
C PHE A 41 2.20 17.61 -1.33
N ARG A 42 2.42 16.62 -0.45
CA ARG A 42 1.36 16.05 0.38
C ARG A 42 1.43 16.67 1.76
N VAL A 43 0.31 17.19 2.21
CA VAL A 43 0.18 17.76 3.55
C VAL A 43 -0.15 16.61 4.51
N PRO A 44 0.58 16.46 5.62
CA PRO A 44 0.26 15.46 6.64
C PRO A 44 -1.15 15.67 7.21
N GLY A 45 -1.79 14.60 7.69
CA GLY A 45 -3.00 14.73 8.51
C GLY A 45 -2.68 15.40 9.86
N ARG A 46 -3.69 15.82 10.63
CA ARG A 46 -3.47 16.55 11.89
C ARG A 46 -2.64 15.77 12.90
N ALA A 47 -2.97 14.50 13.14
CA ALA A 47 -2.20 13.63 14.04
C ALA A 47 -0.71 13.51 13.63
N HIS A 48 -0.45 13.32 12.33
CA HIS A 48 0.92 13.26 11.80
C HIS A 48 1.65 14.60 11.97
N THR A 49 0.94 15.71 11.78
CA THR A 49 1.48 17.07 11.92
C THR A 49 1.89 17.34 13.36
N ILE A 50 1.06 16.95 14.35
CA ILE A 50 1.39 17.09 15.77
C ILE A 50 2.68 16.35 16.10
N LEU A 51 2.85 15.12 15.62
CA LEU A 51 4.08 14.34 15.85
C LEU A 51 5.31 14.96 15.18
N ILE A 52 5.15 15.48 13.95
CA ILE A 52 6.23 16.19 13.24
C ILE A 52 6.61 17.48 13.99
N LEU A 53 5.63 18.26 14.46
CA LEU A 53 5.87 19.48 15.23
C LEU A 53 6.55 19.19 16.57
N ALA A 54 6.14 18.12 17.25
CA ALA A 54 6.81 17.67 18.48
C ALA A 54 8.28 17.29 18.22
N ALA A 55 8.54 16.54 17.13
CA ALA A 55 9.91 16.21 16.73
C ALA A 55 10.74 17.46 16.36
N LEU A 56 10.14 18.43 15.67
CA LEU A 56 10.79 19.71 15.36
C LEU A 56 11.10 20.51 16.63
N LEU A 57 10.14 20.60 17.56
CA LEU A 57 10.33 21.29 18.84
C LEU A 57 11.45 20.64 19.66
N ALA A 58 11.49 19.31 19.74
CA ALA A 58 12.57 18.60 20.43
C ALA A 58 13.95 18.91 19.83
N ASN A 59 14.04 19.00 18.49
CA ASN A 59 15.27 19.39 17.80
C ASN A 59 15.66 20.86 18.07
N VAL A 60 14.69 21.78 18.07
CA VAL A 60 14.93 23.20 18.39
C VAL A 60 15.39 23.36 19.84
N LEU A 61 14.71 22.71 20.80
CA LEU A 61 15.13 22.73 22.20
C LEU A 61 16.54 22.14 22.38
N GLY A 62 16.82 21.00 21.74
CA GLY A 62 18.16 20.40 21.77
C GLY A 62 19.26 21.28 21.15
N LEU A 63 18.89 22.22 20.27
CA LEU A 63 19.80 23.14 19.61
C LEU A 63 20.06 24.42 20.42
N PHE A 64 19.13 24.85 21.28
CA PHE A 64 19.23 26.14 21.99
C PHE A 64 19.29 26.03 23.52
N SER A 65 18.95 24.88 24.10
CA SER A 65 18.86 24.70 25.55
C SER A 65 20.07 23.96 26.13
N PHE A 66 20.25 24.06 27.46
CA PHE A 66 21.23 23.29 28.25
C PHE A 66 22.71 23.60 27.94
N TYR A 67 23.04 24.86 27.60
CA TYR A 67 24.43 25.30 27.51
C TYR A 67 25.02 25.60 28.88
N THR A 68 26.11 24.90 29.23
CA THR A 68 26.99 25.30 30.33
C THR A 68 28.15 26.11 29.74
N TYR A 69 28.09 27.43 29.93
CA TYR A 69 29.18 28.31 29.52
C TYR A 69 30.39 28.06 30.44
N VAL A 70 31.47 27.54 29.86
CA VAL A 70 32.73 27.34 30.59
C VAL A 70 33.42 28.70 30.68
N PRO A 71 33.80 29.18 31.89
CA PRO A 71 34.54 30.42 32.06
C PRO A 71 35.83 30.43 31.25
N ALA A 72 36.23 31.62 30.77
CA ALA A 72 37.26 31.86 29.75
C ALA A 72 38.67 31.29 30.03
N HIS A 73 38.92 30.72 31.21
CA HIS A 73 40.25 30.23 31.62
C HIS A 73 40.43 28.72 31.41
N ALA A 74 39.36 27.96 31.17
CA ALA A 74 39.41 26.49 31.11
C ALA A 74 39.12 25.90 29.71
N ALA A 75 38.61 26.70 28.76
CA ALA A 75 38.36 26.27 27.39
C ALA A 75 39.42 26.85 26.46
N ALA A 76 39.98 26.03 25.57
CA ALA A 76 40.96 26.41 24.54
C ALA A 76 40.43 27.40 23.46
N THR A 77 39.46 28.25 23.82
CA THR A 77 38.89 29.31 22.99
C THR A 77 39.03 30.62 23.73
N VAL A 78 40.03 31.38 23.31
CA VAL A 78 40.34 32.74 23.75
C VAL A 78 39.09 33.64 23.70
N GLY A 79 38.62 34.07 24.87
CA GLY A 79 38.11 35.42 25.15
C GLY A 79 36.70 35.86 24.72
N ASP A 80 36.04 35.26 23.71
CA ASP A 80 34.79 35.82 23.16
C ASP A 80 33.56 34.90 23.35
N PRO A 81 32.55 35.32 24.13
CA PRO A 81 31.29 34.60 24.33
C PRO A 81 30.55 34.26 23.03
N TRP A 82 30.59 35.12 22.02
CA TRP A 82 29.93 34.89 20.74
C TRP A 82 30.54 33.69 20.01
N ARG A 83 31.88 33.63 19.94
CA ARG A 83 32.60 32.53 19.31
C ARG A 83 32.36 31.20 20.02
N GLN A 84 32.22 31.21 21.34
CA GLN A 84 31.87 30.02 22.12
C GLN A 84 30.44 29.56 21.79
N ALA A 85 29.47 30.48 21.75
CA ALA A 85 28.08 30.19 21.40
C ALA A 85 27.94 29.59 19.99
N VAL A 86 28.58 30.20 18.99
CA VAL A 86 28.55 29.71 17.59
C VAL A 86 29.12 28.29 17.48
N ARG A 87 30.21 27.98 18.18
CA ARG A 87 30.76 26.60 18.20
C ARG A 87 29.81 25.62 18.85
N PHE A 88 29.28 25.96 20.03
CA PHE A 88 28.37 25.05 20.72
C PHE A 88 27.12 24.77 19.89
N PHE A 89 26.56 25.79 19.24
CA PHE A 89 25.46 25.62 18.28
C PHE A 89 25.86 24.72 17.11
N ALA A 90 27.04 24.94 16.51
CA ALA A 90 27.54 24.13 15.40
C ALA A 90 27.72 22.66 15.78
N ASP A 91 28.30 22.39 16.95
CA ASP A 91 28.57 21.05 17.45
C ASP A 91 27.24 20.34 17.79
N ARG A 92 26.30 21.04 18.43
CA ARG A 92 24.94 20.50 18.71
C ARG A 92 24.18 20.17 17.44
N ALA A 93 24.25 21.03 16.43
CA ALA A 93 23.64 20.77 15.12
C ALA A 93 24.19 19.48 14.49
N ALA A 94 25.50 19.24 14.56
CA ALA A 94 26.10 17.99 14.09
C ALA A 94 25.67 16.77 14.91
N CYS A 95 25.66 16.87 16.25
CA CYS A 95 25.18 15.79 17.12
C CYS A 95 23.75 15.37 16.77
N LEU A 96 22.84 16.34 16.64
CA LEU A 96 21.43 16.07 16.31
C LEU A 96 21.27 15.51 14.90
N ALA A 97 22.06 15.98 13.93
CA ALA A 97 22.03 15.47 12.56
C ALA A 97 22.42 13.98 12.51
N VAL A 98 23.53 13.61 13.17
CA VAL A 98 24.02 12.23 13.19
C VAL A 98 23.09 11.33 14.02
N ALA A 99 22.62 11.78 15.18
CA ALA A 99 21.73 11.00 16.05
C ALA A 99 20.42 10.58 15.38
N GLN A 100 19.97 11.31 14.36
CA GLN A 100 18.75 11.00 13.61
C GLN A 100 18.97 10.09 12.40
N LEU A 101 20.21 9.76 12.01
CA LEU A 101 20.46 8.86 10.89
C LEU A 101 19.77 7.49 11.05
N PRO A 102 19.81 6.82 12.22
CA PRO A 102 19.17 5.51 12.36
C PRO A 102 17.67 5.54 12.07
N ILE A 103 16.96 6.56 12.57
CA ILE A 103 15.50 6.65 12.37
C ILE A 103 15.18 6.94 10.89
N VAL A 104 16.01 7.71 10.19
CA VAL A 104 15.86 7.95 8.74
C VAL A 104 15.94 6.63 7.96
N PHE A 105 16.90 5.76 8.26
CA PHE A 105 17.03 4.46 7.59
C PHE A 105 15.94 3.47 8.00
N LEU A 106 15.58 3.40 9.29
CA LEU A 106 14.53 2.52 9.80
C LEU A 106 13.16 2.84 9.19
N LEU A 107 12.84 4.12 8.99
CA LEU A 107 11.60 4.56 8.34
C LEU A 107 11.57 4.34 6.82
N ALA A 108 12.73 4.08 6.19
CA ALA A 108 12.82 3.74 4.78
C ALA A 108 12.68 2.23 4.52
N GLY A 109 13.00 1.40 5.51
CA GLY A 109 12.91 -0.06 5.43
C GLY A 109 11.46 -0.55 5.37
N ARG A 110 11.21 -1.62 4.60
CA ARG A 110 9.90 -2.29 4.54
C ARG A 110 9.77 -3.38 5.61
N ASN A 111 10.90 -3.99 5.96
CA ASN A 111 11.00 -5.02 7.00
C ASN A 111 11.74 -4.47 8.22
N SER A 112 11.52 -3.19 8.54
CA SER A 112 12.15 -2.57 9.71
C SER A 112 11.42 -2.98 10.98
N PRO A 113 12.13 -3.03 12.14
CA PRO A 113 11.49 -3.18 13.44
C PRO A 113 10.38 -2.16 13.68
N VAL A 114 10.53 -0.94 13.14
CA VAL A 114 9.49 0.10 13.20
C VAL A 114 8.22 -0.36 12.51
N ALA A 115 8.30 -0.96 11.32
CA ALA A 115 7.14 -1.48 10.62
C ALA A 115 6.42 -2.60 11.38
N ILE A 116 7.19 -3.50 11.99
CA ILE A 116 6.68 -4.66 12.71
C ILE A 116 6.02 -4.23 14.02
N LEU A 117 6.72 -3.44 14.84
CA LEU A 117 6.32 -3.07 16.21
C LEU A 117 5.21 -2.01 16.23
N SER A 118 5.35 -0.95 15.42
CA SER A 118 4.39 0.17 15.47
C SER A 118 3.10 -0.11 14.68
N GLY A 119 3.16 -1.04 13.72
CA GLY A 119 2.05 -1.34 12.83
C GLY A 119 1.60 -0.16 11.95
N ILE A 120 2.41 0.89 11.82
CA ILE A 120 2.13 2.02 10.94
C ILE A 120 2.37 1.63 9.48
N SER A 121 1.50 2.09 8.59
CA SER A 121 1.60 1.80 7.15
C SER A 121 2.95 2.28 6.59
N PHE A 122 3.47 1.58 5.57
CA PHE A 122 4.70 1.99 4.88
C PHE A 122 4.58 3.41 4.28
N ASN A 123 3.38 3.79 3.81
CA ASN A 123 3.11 5.14 3.34
C ASN A 123 3.32 6.21 4.44
N THR A 124 2.89 5.91 5.66
CA THR A 124 3.12 6.74 6.85
C THR A 124 4.60 6.78 7.24
N GLN A 125 5.32 5.66 7.18
CA GLN A 125 6.77 5.65 7.44
C GLN A 125 7.52 6.52 6.44
N MET A 126 7.19 6.40 5.15
CA MET A 126 7.78 7.18 4.08
C MET A 126 7.45 8.67 4.20
N LEU A 127 6.32 9.04 4.82
CA LEU A 127 6.04 10.42 5.21
C LEU A 127 7.06 10.91 6.25
N TYR A 128 7.26 10.16 7.32
CA TYR A 128 8.22 10.53 8.37
C TYR A 128 9.67 10.51 7.90
N HIS A 129 10.08 9.51 7.12
CA HIS A 129 11.41 9.43 6.50
C HIS A 129 11.77 10.75 5.78
N ARG A 130 10.86 11.28 4.96
CA ARG A 130 11.08 12.56 4.25
C ARG A 130 11.20 13.76 5.18
N TRP A 131 10.45 13.78 6.29
CA TRP A 131 10.54 14.89 7.26
C TRP A 131 11.84 14.84 8.06
N PHE A 132 12.19 13.68 8.60
CA PHE A 132 13.47 13.50 9.31
C PHE A 132 14.68 13.74 8.40
N ALA A 133 14.65 13.29 7.14
CA ALA A 133 15.72 13.58 6.19
C ALA A 133 15.93 15.09 5.96
N ARG A 134 14.85 15.88 5.91
CA ARG A 134 14.95 17.35 5.81
C ARG A 134 15.50 17.97 7.08
N ILE A 135 15.10 17.49 8.26
CA ILE A 135 15.64 17.96 9.54
C ILE A 135 17.15 17.74 9.59
N VAL A 136 17.61 16.53 9.22
CA VAL A 136 19.04 16.20 9.13
C VAL A 136 19.76 17.13 8.15
N LEU A 137 19.18 17.40 6.97
CA LEU A 137 19.75 18.34 6.01
C LEU A 137 19.88 19.76 6.59
N PHE A 138 18.83 20.29 7.23
CA PHE A 138 18.87 21.63 7.83
C PHE A 138 19.88 21.73 8.97
N GLN A 139 20.02 20.68 9.78
CA GLN A 139 21.02 20.64 10.84
C GLN A 139 22.45 20.54 10.30
N ALA A 140 22.67 19.75 9.24
CA ALA A 140 23.96 19.69 8.56
C ALA A 140 24.32 21.06 7.92
N PHE A 141 23.35 21.76 7.35
CA PHE A 141 23.54 23.15 6.88
C PHE A 141 23.85 24.10 8.02
N ALA A 142 23.11 24.04 9.14
CA ALA A 142 23.34 24.88 10.31
C ALA A 142 24.75 24.67 10.90
N HIS A 143 25.21 23.41 10.96
CA HIS A 143 26.57 23.05 11.35
C HIS A 143 27.62 23.69 10.41
N ALA A 144 27.49 23.46 9.10
CA ALA A 144 28.44 23.98 8.11
C ALA A 144 28.46 25.52 8.05
N ALA A 145 27.29 26.15 8.11
CA ALA A 145 27.15 27.61 8.11
C ALA A 145 27.81 28.23 9.35
N SER A 146 27.63 27.62 10.52
CA SER A 146 28.21 28.12 11.78
C SER A 146 29.74 28.03 11.78
N TYR A 147 30.30 26.93 11.27
CA TYR A 147 31.76 26.80 11.10
C TYR A 147 32.30 27.75 10.03
N THR A 148 31.53 28.03 8.98
CA THR A 148 31.88 29.04 7.97
C THR A 148 31.93 30.44 8.58
N ILE A 149 30.93 30.82 9.39
CA ILE A 149 30.90 32.11 10.11
C ILE A 149 32.08 32.24 11.06
N ARG A 150 32.41 31.17 11.80
CA ARG A 150 33.53 31.15 12.76
C ARG A 150 34.90 31.32 12.10
N HIS A 151 35.07 30.86 10.86
CA HIS A 151 36.31 30.93 10.09
C HIS A 151 36.27 31.95 8.94
N ALA A 152 35.32 32.89 8.96
CA ALA A 152 35.26 33.96 7.98
C ALA A 152 36.47 34.93 8.12
N PRO A 153 36.87 35.63 7.05
CA PRO A 153 37.95 36.61 7.10
C PRO A 153 37.76 37.61 8.26
N GLY A 154 38.81 37.81 9.06
CA GLY A 154 38.77 38.69 10.25
C GLY A 154 38.30 38.03 11.55
N GLN A 155 38.02 36.72 11.58
CA GLN A 155 37.63 35.99 12.79
C GLN A 155 38.80 35.25 13.47
N LEU A 156 38.91 33.92 13.30
CA LEU A 156 39.85 33.07 14.07
C LEU A 156 40.98 32.46 13.22
N ASN A 157 40.67 32.05 11.99
CA ASN A 157 41.58 31.51 10.98
C ASN A 157 41.12 32.01 9.61
N ASP A 158 42.00 32.09 8.64
CA ASP A 158 41.59 32.34 7.26
C ASP A 158 40.67 31.20 6.78
N TYR A 159 39.59 31.55 6.08
CA TYR A 159 38.61 30.59 5.56
C TYR A 159 39.29 29.61 4.59
N SER A 160 40.27 30.11 3.84
CA SER A 160 41.11 29.35 2.91
C SER A 160 41.82 28.19 3.61
N ASP A 161 42.49 28.45 4.73
CA ASP A 161 43.21 27.46 5.54
C ASP A 161 42.26 26.43 6.15
N PHE A 162 41.07 26.86 6.58
CA PHE A 162 40.04 25.95 7.08
C PHE A 162 39.57 24.98 5.99
N MET A 163 39.26 25.49 4.79
CA MET A 163 38.83 24.68 3.65
C MET A 163 39.94 23.82 3.05
N ALA A 164 41.22 24.17 3.26
CA ALA A 164 42.35 23.34 2.83
C ALA A 164 42.40 21.98 3.57
N LYS A 165 41.86 21.90 4.79
CA LYS A 165 41.85 20.69 5.60
C LYS A 165 41.00 19.60 4.94
N ALA A 166 41.60 18.41 4.77
CA ALA A 166 40.95 17.30 4.08
C ALA A 166 39.60 16.90 4.68
N TYR A 167 39.48 16.87 6.02
CA TYR A 167 38.23 16.51 6.69
C TYR A 167 37.11 17.52 6.43
N VAL A 168 37.43 18.82 6.30
CA VAL A 168 36.46 19.87 5.99
C VAL A 168 35.91 19.68 4.58
N ARG A 169 36.79 19.36 3.60
CA ARG A 169 36.36 19.02 2.24
C ARG A 169 35.46 17.79 2.20
N TRP A 170 35.76 16.76 2.98
CA TRP A 170 34.86 15.60 3.12
C TRP A 170 33.50 15.96 3.75
N GLY A 171 33.48 16.89 4.71
CA GLY A 171 32.23 17.43 5.27
C GLY A 171 31.42 18.21 4.24
N ALA A 172 32.07 19.05 3.43
CA ALA A 172 31.44 19.76 2.32
C ALA A 172 30.89 18.80 1.26
N THR A 173 31.64 17.73 0.92
CA THR A 173 31.17 16.66 0.03
C THR A 173 29.94 15.98 0.60
N ALA A 174 29.95 15.60 1.89
CA ALA A 174 28.80 14.96 2.54
C ALA A 174 27.55 15.86 2.50
N LEU A 175 27.68 17.15 2.82
CA LEU A 175 26.58 18.10 2.76
C LEU A 175 26.05 18.28 1.34
N THR A 176 26.94 18.37 0.35
CA THR A 176 26.56 18.53 -1.06
C THR A 176 25.80 17.30 -1.56
N MET A 177 26.27 16.09 -1.24
CA MET A 177 25.59 14.84 -1.60
C MET A 177 24.24 14.69 -0.89
N LEU A 178 24.14 15.07 0.39
CA LEU A 178 22.88 15.07 1.12
C LEU A 178 21.87 16.09 0.55
N ALA A 179 22.33 17.27 0.16
CA ALA A 179 21.51 18.29 -0.48
C ALA A 179 21.01 17.83 -1.87
N ALA A 180 21.92 17.26 -2.69
CA ALA A 180 21.57 16.67 -3.98
C ALA A 180 20.55 15.54 -3.81
N LEU A 181 20.74 14.66 -2.83
CA LEU A 181 19.81 13.59 -2.50
C LEU A 181 18.40 14.14 -2.23
N CYS A 182 18.27 15.19 -1.41
CA CYS A 182 16.96 15.80 -1.14
C CYS A 182 16.36 16.50 -2.36
N PHE A 183 17.17 17.19 -3.16
CA PHE A 183 16.75 17.89 -4.36
C PHE A 183 16.21 16.94 -5.44
N PHE A 184 16.97 15.91 -5.81
CA PHE A 184 16.55 14.90 -6.79
C PHE A 184 15.40 14.00 -6.30
N SER A 185 15.09 14.05 -4.99
CA SER A 185 13.93 13.37 -4.41
C SER A 185 12.60 14.13 -4.59
N PHE A 186 12.61 15.32 -5.21
CA PHE A 186 11.38 16.04 -5.53
C PHE A 186 10.47 15.26 -6.47
N THR A 187 9.16 15.47 -6.31
CA THR A 187 8.13 14.75 -7.06
C THR A 187 8.26 14.94 -8.58
N LEU A 188 8.81 16.07 -9.03
CA LEU A 188 9.09 16.35 -10.44
C LEU A 188 10.00 15.27 -11.07
N PHE A 189 11.17 15.04 -10.46
CA PHE A 189 12.14 14.06 -10.95
C PHE A 189 11.61 12.62 -10.86
N ARG A 190 10.95 12.29 -9.73
CA ARG A 190 10.41 10.95 -9.49
C ARG A 190 9.31 10.54 -10.47
N LYS A 191 8.45 11.49 -10.88
CA LYS A 191 7.39 11.23 -11.87
C LYS A 191 7.94 11.11 -13.29
N HIS A 192 9.01 11.83 -13.60
CA HIS A 192 9.62 11.78 -14.92
C HIS A 192 10.37 10.46 -15.14
N SER A 193 11.22 10.06 -14.19
CA SER A 193 11.89 8.76 -14.22
C SER A 193 12.13 8.24 -12.81
N TYR A 194 11.31 7.25 -12.42
CA TYR A 194 11.44 6.60 -11.11
C TYR A 194 12.76 5.82 -10.95
N GLU A 195 13.22 5.18 -12.03
CA GLU A 195 14.45 4.36 -12.00
C GLU A 195 15.70 5.23 -11.79
N VAL A 196 15.80 6.35 -12.53
CA VAL A 196 16.91 7.29 -12.38
C VAL A 196 16.92 7.88 -10.98
N PHE A 197 15.75 8.26 -10.46
CA PHE A 197 15.61 8.69 -9.08
C PHE A 197 16.14 7.63 -8.09
N LEU A 198 15.71 6.37 -8.21
CA LEU A 198 16.09 5.32 -7.27
C LEU A 198 17.60 5.09 -7.26
N VAL A 199 18.23 4.98 -8.44
CA VAL A 199 19.67 4.75 -8.56
C VAL A 199 20.46 5.92 -8.01
N THR A 200 20.15 7.14 -8.43
CA THR A 200 20.85 8.35 -7.95
C THR A 200 20.68 8.54 -6.44
N HIS A 201 19.49 8.27 -5.90
CA HIS A 201 19.25 8.34 -4.45
C HIS A 201 20.17 7.38 -3.69
N ILE A 202 20.31 6.13 -4.13
CA ILE A 202 21.21 5.15 -3.50
C ILE A 202 22.68 5.60 -3.59
N VAL A 203 23.12 6.08 -4.76
CA VAL A 203 24.49 6.57 -4.95
C VAL A 203 24.78 7.75 -4.01
N PHE A 204 23.88 8.73 -3.93
CA PHE A 204 24.07 9.87 -3.03
C PHE A 204 24.02 9.47 -1.54
N VAL A 205 23.24 8.46 -1.15
CA VAL A 205 23.29 7.90 0.22
C VAL A 205 24.69 7.38 0.52
N VAL A 206 25.25 6.54 -0.36
CA VAL A 206 26.59 5.96 -0.16
C VAL A 206 27.65 7.05 -0.06
N LEU A 207 27.65 8.01 -0.99
CA LEU A 207 28.61 9.11 -0.99
C LEU A 207 28.48 10.01 0.26
N THR A 208 27.25 10.25 0.72
CA THR A 208 27.01 10.98 1.98
C THR A 208 27.60 10.22 3.18
N LEU A 209 27.34 8.92 3.30
CA LEU A 209 27.86 8.10 4.41
C LEU A 209 29.39 8.01 4.41
N VAL A 210 30.01 7.85 3.24
CA VAL A 210 31.48 7.88 3.09
C VAL A 210 32.03 9.25 3.47
N GLY A 211 31.38 10.33 3.02
CA GLY A 211 31.76 11.70 3.37
C GLY A 211 31.69 11.94 4.88
N ILE A 212 30.61 11.52 5.54
CA ILE A 212 30.46 11.61 7.01
C ILE A 212 31.57 10.81 7.71
N HIS A 213 31.80 9.56 7.30
CA HIS A 213 32.84 8.72 7.88
C HIS A 213 34.23 9.38 7.80
N LYS A 214 34.61 9.88 6.62
CA LYS A 214 35.91 10.54 6.40
C LYS A 214 36.01 11.89 7.11
N HIS A 215 34.91 12.63 7.20
CA HIS A 215 34.84 13.87 7.97
C HIS A 215 35.09 13.62 9.46
N LEU A 216 34.41 12.64 10.05
CA LEU A 216 34.60 12.27 11.47
C LEU A 216 36.02 11.75 11.75
N GLN A 217 36.54 10.87 10.88
CA GLN A 217 37.88 10.32 11.02
C GLN A 217 38.95 11.42 10.99
N GLY A 218 38.87 12.33 10.01
CA GLY A 218 39.84 13.42 9.88
C GLY A 218 39.68 14.54 10.91
N ALA A 219 38.52 14.64 11.56
CA ALA A 219 38.29 15.54 12.69
C ALA A 219 38.87 14.99 14.02
N GLY A 220 39.48 13.80 14.01
CA GLY A 220 40.07 13.19 15.20
C GLY A 220 39.05 12.55 16.15
N VAL A 221 37.82 12.32 15.68
CA VAL A 221 36.78 11.65 16.46
C VAL A 221 37.20 10.18 16.65
N SER A 222 37.19 9.70 17.90
CA SER A 222 37.63 8.33 18.20
C SER A 222 36.72 7.30 17.51
N PRO A 223 37.25 6.18 16.99
CA PRO A 223 36.44 5.15 16.33
C PRO A 223 35.36 4.53 17.22
N LEU A 224 35.55 4.57 18.54
CA LEU A 224 34.61 4.07 19.54
C LEU A 224 33.65 5.15 20.07
N SER A 225 33.68 6.35 19.50
CA SER A 225 32.72 7.39 19.84
C SER A 225 31.30 7.05 19.39
N ASP A 226 30.34 7.66 20.07
CA ASP A 226 28.91 7.54 19.76
C ASP A 226 28.60 7.86 18.28
N PHE A 227 29.35 8.79 17.67
CA PHE A 227 29.17 9.17 16.26
C PHE A 227 29.40 7.99 15.29
N PHE A 228 30.50 7.24 15.46
CA PHE A 228 30.79 6.09 14.60
C PHE A 228 29.83 4.93 14.88
N VAL A 229 29.49 4.69 16.15
CA VAL A 229 28.51 3.66 16.52
C VAL A 229 27.16 3.94 15.86
N ILE A 230 26.66 5.16 15.94
CA ILE A 230 25.39 5.57 15.31
C ILE A 230 25.44 5.45 13.78
N LEU A 231 26.56 5.86 13.17
CA LEU A 231 26.76 5.75 11.72
C LEU A 231 26.74 4.28 11.26
N PHE A 232 27.52 3.41 11.91
CA PHE A 232 27.57 1.99 11.57
C PHE A 232 26.26 1.27 11.88
N PHE A 233 25.57 1.63 12.95
CA PHE A 233 24.23 1.12 13.23
C PHE A 233 23.23 1.49 12.12
N SER A 234 23.29 2.72 11.62
CA SER A 234 22.46 3.16 10.49
C SER A 234 22.72 2.34 9.22
N ILE A 235 24.00 2.08 8.92
CA ILE A 235 24.43 1.22 7.80
C ILE A 235 23.93 -0.21 8.02
N ALA A 236 24.07 -0.76 9.22
CA ALA A 236 23.62 -2.10 9.56
C ALA A 236 22.10 -2.25 9.38
N CYS A 237 21.30 -1.28 9.83
CA CYS A 237 19.85 -1.27 9.60
C CYS A 237 19.50 -1.30 8.10
N TRP A 238 20.24 -0.53 7.29
CA TRP A 238 20.01 -0.49 5.84
C TRP A 238 20.35 -1.82 5.16
N LEU A 239 21.53 -2.38 5.46
CA LEU A 239 21.99 -3.66 4.92
C LEU A 239 21.11 -4.82 5.38
N PHE A 240 20.64 -4.80 6.63
CA PHE A 240 19.72 -5.80 7.15
C PHE A 240 18.40 -5.83 6.35
N ASP A 241 17.75 -4.69 6.12
CA ASP A 241 16.52 -4.63 5.32
C ASP A 241 16.77 -5.17 3.89
N ARG A 242 17.90 -4.83 3.26
CA ARG A 242 18.26 -5.36 1.94
C ARG A 242 18.51 -6.87 1.97
N GLY A 243 19.26 -7.35 2.95
CA GLY A 243 19.58 -8.77 3.13
C GLY A 243 18.32 -9.63 3.29
N VAL A 244 17.42 -9.23 4.20
CA VAL A 244 16.13 -9.93 4.42
C VAL A 244 15.30 -10.00 3.14
N ARG A 245 15.27 -8.91 2.35
CA ARG A 245 14.53 -8.87 1.09
C ARG A 245 15.13 -9.76 0.01
N THR A 246 16.45 -9.76 -0.15
CA THR A 246 17.14 -10.65 -1.10
C THR A 246 16.94 -12.11 -0.72
N VAL A 247 17.10 -12.45 0.55
CA VAL A 247 16.87 -13.79 1.08
C VAL A 247 15.43 -14.22 0.80
N ARG A 248 14.44 -13.40 1.15
CA ARG A 248 13.02 -13.69 0.89
C ARG A 248 12.73 -13.85 -0.60
N LEU A 249 13.26 -12.98 -1.45
CA LEU A 249 13.07 -13.08 -2.90
C LEU A 249 13.62 -14.41 -3.43
N VAL A 250 14.80 -14.85 -2.99
CA VAL A 250 15.39 -16.12 -3.42
C VAL A 250 14.55 -17.30 -2.93
N PHE A 251 14.22 -17.35 -1.63
CA PHE A 251 13.46 -18.47 -1.04
C PHE A 251 12.02 -18.58 -1.57
N LEU A 252 11.36 -17.46 -1.89
CA LEU A 252 9.99 -17.47 -2.40
C LEU A 252 9.90 -17.86 -3.88
N ASN A 253 10.97 -17.66 -4.66
CA ASN A 253 10.92 -17.82 -6.10
C ASN A 253 11.68 -19.04 -6.64
N ILE A 254 12.40 -19.75 -5.77
CA ILE A 254 13.16 -20.95 -6.11
C ILE A 254 12.79 -22.08 -5.15
N ALA A 255 12.27 -23.19 -5.69
CA ALA A 255 12.10 -24.42 -4.93
C ALA A 255 13.38 -25.27 -5.01
N PHE A 256 14.19 -25.27 -3.94
CA PHE A 256 15.44 -26.03 -3.87
C PHE A 256 15.24 -27.54 -3.64
N ILE A 257 14.15 -27.94 -2.98
CA ILE A 257 13.96 -29.31 -2.45
C ILE A 257 12.77 -30.05 -3.06
N ALA A 258 11.87 -29.34 -3.76
CA ALA A 258 10.63 -29.93 -4.27
C ALA A 258 10.53 -29.73 -5.78
N SER A 259 10.83 -30.78 -6.56
CA SER A 259 9.89 -31.24 -7.58
C SER A 259 10.45 -32.35 -8.50
N LYS A 260 9.70 -33.46 -8.62
CA LYS A 260 9.64 -34.29 -9.83
C LYS A 260 8.47 -33.92 -10.78
N ASP A 261 7.45 -33.17 -10.31
CA ASP A 261 6.20 -32.85 -11.06
C ASP A 261 5.66 -31.39 -10.95
N GLY A 262 6.07 -30.57 -9.97
CA GLY A 262 5.79 -29.12 -9.86
C GLY A 262 6.88 -28.17 -10.43
N GLY A 263 6.57 -26.87 -10.52
CA GLY A 263 7.51 -25.88 -11.07
C GLY A 263 8.67 -25.52 -10.12
N HIS A 264 9.90 -25.48 -10.63
CA HIS A 264 11.09 -25.06 -9.88
C HIS A 264 11.18 -23.55 -9.64
N PHE A 265 10.49 -22.76 -10.48
CA PHE A 265 10.53 -21.30 -10.47
C PHE A 265 9.12 -20.72 -10.51
N THR A 266 8.96 -19.53 -9.94
CA THR A 266 7.75 -18.73 -10.08
C THR A 266 7.49 -18.42 -11.56
N ARG A 267 6.28 -18.73 -12.02
CA ARG A 267 5.81 -18.41 -13.38
C ARG A 267 4.57 -17.55 -13.31
N MET A 268 4.32 -16.77 -14.36
CA MET A 268 3.05 -16.07 -14.51
C MET A 268 2.36 -16.44 -15.82
N ARG A 269 1.03 -16.28 -15.82
CA ARG A 269 0.18 -16.19 -17.00
C ARG A 269 -0.55 -14.85 -16.94
N ALA A 270 -0.35 -14.00 -17.93
CA ALA A 270 -1.02 -12.72 -18.06
C ALA A 270 -1.99 -12.74 -19.25
N THR A 271 -3.24 -12.36 -19.01
CA THR A 271 -4.33 -12.34 -20.00
C THR A 271 -4.85 -10.91 -20.14
N ALA A 272 -5.01 -10.43 -21.38
CA ALA A 272 -5.61 -9.12 -21.62
C ALA A 272 -7.15 -9.18 -21.61
N LEU A 273 -7.76 -8.23 -20.93
CA LEU A 273 -9.21 -8.02 -20.92
C LEU A 273 -9.61 -6.97 -21.97
N PRO A 274 -10.90 -6.90 -22.37
CA PRO A 274 -11.36 -5.99 -23.45
C PRO A 274 -11.09 -4.49 -23.20
N ASP A 275 -11.02 -4.05 -21.94
CA ASP A 275 -10.71 -2.67 -21.57
C ASP A 275 -9.20 -2.38 -21.51
N GLY A 276 -8.38 -3.36 -21.90
CA GLY A 276 -6.92 -3.33 -21.84
C GLY A 276 -6.34 -3.63 -20.47
N THR A 277 -7.15 -3.85 -19.42
CA THR A 277 -6.61 -4.33 -18.14
C THR A 277 -6.03 -5.74 -18.28
N LEU A 278 -5.10 -6.09 -17.40
CA LEU A 278 -4.47 -7.41 -17.39
C LEU A 278 -4.90 -8.16 -16.15
N HIS A 279 -5.34 -9.40 -16.34
CA HIS A 279 -5.43 -10.40 -15.28
C HIS A 279 -4.13 -11.19 -15.26
N ILE A 280 -3.41 -11.18 -14.14
CA ILE A 280 -2.14 -11.90 -14.00
C ILE A 280 -2.29 -12.95 -12.91
N ARG A 281 -2.21 -14.22 -13.32
CA ARG A 281 -2.08 -15.35 -12.40
C ARG A 281 -0.61 -15.68 -12.20
N VAL A 282 -0.14 -15.65 -10.96
CA VAL A 282 1.23 -16.01 -10.60
C VAL A 282 1.25 -17.34 -9.88
N PHE A 283 1.92 -18.31 -10.47
CA PHE A 283 2.11 -19.66 -9.96
C PHE A 283 3.38 -19.71 -9.11
N LEU A 284 3.23 -20.10 -7.84
CA LEU A 284 4.30 -20.18 -6.85
C LEU A 284 5.05 -21.51 -6.96
N PRO A 285 6.38 -21.55 -6.77
CA PRO A 285 7.17 -22.76 -6.98
C PRO A 285 6.84 -23.85 -5.95
N GLY A 286 6.96 -25.12 -6.36
CA GLY A 286 6.63 -26.29 -5.54
C GLY A 286 5.14 -26.69 -5.55
N ARG A 287 4.81 -27.79 -4.86
CA ARG A 287 3.42 -28.28 -4.70
C ARG A 287 2.65 -27.40 -3.71
N ALA A 288 1.33 -27.32 -3.86
CA ALA A 288 0.47 -26.51 -3.01
C ALA A 288 0.69 -26.73 -1.50
N THR A 289 0.98 -27.95 -1.04
CA THR A 289 1.23 -28.21 0.39
C THR A 289 2.52 -27.56 0.91
N SER A 290 3.62 -27.60 0.15
CA SER A 290 4.90 -26.99 0.53
C SER A 290 4.96 -25.49 0.22
N ALA A 291 4.41 -25.05 -0.91
CA ALA A 291 4.41 -23.65 -1.33
C ALA A 291 3.50 -22.79 -0.44
N SER A 292 2.32 -23.30 -0.08
CA SER A 292 1.37 -22.59 0.81
C SER A 292 1.90 -22.44 2.24
N ALA A 293 2.78 -23.34 2.67
CA ALA A 293 3.46 -23.24 3.96
C ALA A 293 4.52 -22.12 3.99
N ILE A 294 5.17 -21.85 2.86
CA ILE A 294 6.26 -20.86 2.74
C ILE A 294 5.71 -19.46 2.39
N PHE A 295 4.60 -19.39 1.65
CA PHE A 295 3.99 -18.12 1.22
C PHE A 295 2.48 -18.09 1.45
N SER A 296 2.05 -17.40 2.52
CA SER A 296 0.65 -17.20 2.86
C SER A 296 0.22 -15.75 2.56
N ALA A 297 0.19 -15.37 1.29
CA ALA A 297 -0.39 -14.10 0.88
C ALA A 297 -1.92 -14.18 0.96
N GLN A 298 -2.51 -13.35 1.80
CA GLN A 298 -3.95 -13.20 1.91
C GLN A 298 -4.45 -12.19 0.87
N PRO A 299 -5.68 -12.37 0.33
CA PRO A 299 -6.33 -11.32 -0.45
C PRO A 299 -6.25 -9.96 0.27
N GLY A 300 -6.04 -8.88 -0.46
CA GLY A 300 -6.01 -7.52 0.09
C GLY A 300 -4.65 -7.10 0.64
N GLN A 301 -3.74 -8.05 0.88
CA GLN A 301 -2.31 -7.77 0.98
C GLN A 301 -1.75 -7.40 -0.40
N HIS A 302 -0.57 -6.80 -0.44
CA HIS A 302 0.14 -6.53 -1.68
C HIS A 302 1.47 -7.27 -1.74
N VAL A 303 1.90 -7.54 -2.96
CA VAL A 303 3.17 -8.18 -3.28
C VAL A 303 3.94 -7.29 -4.25
N PHE A 304 5.26 -7.39 -4.21
CA PHE A 304 6.12 -6.79 -5.21
C PHE A 304 6.39 -7.82 -6.30
N PHE A 305 5.94 -7.50 -7.50
CA PHE A 305 6.02 -8.35 -8.68
C PHE A 305 7.10 -7.83 -9.62
N ALA A 306 7.91 -8.73 -10.17
CA ALA A 306 8.83 -8.44 -11.25
C ALA A 306 8.66 -9.45 -12.39
N CYS A 307 8.85 -8.96 -13.61
CA CYS A 307 8.93 -9.80 -14.80
C CYS A 307 10.26 -9.48 -15.52
N PRO A 308 11.32 -10.28 -15.28
CA PRO A 308 12.65 -10.00 -15.80
C PRO A 308 12.72 -9.88 -17.33
N SER A 309 11.86 -10.60 -18.06
CA SER A 309 11.79 -10.53 -19.54
C SER A 309 11.22 -9.22 -20.07
N ILE A 310 10.52 -8.44 -19.24
CA ILE A 310 9.96 -7.12 -19.59
C ILE A 310 10.82 -5.99 -19.04
N GLN A 311 11.27 -6.11 -17.79
CA GLN A 311 12.14 -5.17 -17.13
C GLN A 311 12.95 -5.90 -16.05
N ALA A 312 14.26 -5.96 -16.26
CA ALA A 312 15.16 -6.62 -15.32
C ALA A 312 15.14 -5.90 -13.96
N LEU A 313 15.02 -6.69 -12.88
CA LEU A 313 15.25 -6.29 -11.48
C LEU A 313 14.37 -5.15 -10.93
N ALA A 314 13.29 -4.77 -11.61
CA ALA A 314 12.32 -3.79 -11.12
C ALA A 314 11.10 -4.48 -10.51
N LEU A 315 10.82 -4.12 -9.26
CA LEU A 315 9.77 -4.70 -8.43
C LEU A 315 8.62 -3.70 -8.26
N HIS A 316 7.43 -4.08 -8.74
CA HIS A 316 6.23 -3.23 -8.76
C HIS A 316 5.17 -3.75 -7.79
N PRO A 317 4.58 -2.89 -6.93
CA PRO A 317 3.57 -3.32 -5.98
C PRO A 317 2.22 -3.59 -6.67
N PHE A 318 1.62 -4.74 -6.40
CA PHE A 318 0.24 -5.06 -6.78
C PHE A 318 -0.51 -5.73 -5.64
N THR A 319 -1.79 -5.43 -5.53
CA THR A 319 -2.69 -6.06 -4.56
C THR A 319 -3.01 -7.49 -5.00
N VAL A 320 -2.95 -8.42 -4.06
CA VAL A 320 -3.43 -9.79 -4.23
C VAL A 320 -4.95 -9.75 -4.20
N MET A 321 -5.57 -10.06 -5.33
CA MET A 321 -7.02 -10.05 -5.49
C MET A 321 -7.64 -11.36 -4.99
N ALA A 322 -7.01 -12.48 -5.33
CA ALA A 322 -7.42 -13.81 -4.88
C ALA A 322 -6.21 -14.75 -4.79
N ARG A 323 -6.43 -15.90 -4.14
CA ARG A 323 -5.47 -17.01 -4.06
C ARG A 323 -6.19 -18.33 -4.28
N GLY A 324 -5.49 -19.33 -4.79
CA GLY A 324 -6.06 -20.65 -4.97
C GLY A 324 -5.00 -21.72 -5.26
N VAL A 325 -5.48 -22.92 -5.57
CA VAL A 325 -4.65 -24.03 -6.03
C VAL A 325 -5.13 -24.42 -7.41
N ASP A 326 -4.21 -24.49 -8.37
CA ASP A 326 -4.46 -25.02 -9.71
C ASP A 326 -4.57 -26.55 -9.59
N PRO A 327 -5.74 -27.17 -9.86
CA PRO A 327 -5.91 -28.61 -9.74
C PRO A 327 -5.02 -29.39 -10.70
N GLN A 328 -4.79 -28.85 -11.91
CA GLN A 328 -4.04 -29.54 -12.97
C GLN A 328 -2.54 -29.58 -12.64
N ARG A 329 -2.02 -28.50 -12.06
CA ARG A 329 -0.60 -28.37 -11.70
C ARG A 329 -0.33 -28.71 -10.23
N VAL A 330 -1.37 -28.90 -9.42
CA VAL A 330 -1.31 -29.00 -7.95
C VAL A 330 -0.44 -27.88 -7.36
N GLN A 331 -0.58 -26.67 -7.91
CA GLN A 331 0.31 -25.55 -7.67
C GLN A 331 -0.47 -24.37 -7.10
N ALA A 332 0.05 -23.76 -6.03
CA ALA A 332 -0.57 -22.57 -5.46
C ALA A 332 -0.41 -21.38 -6.40
N TYR A 333 -1.44 -20.54 -6.50
CA TYR A 333 -1.39 -19.31 -7.28
C TYR A 333 -1.99 -18.12 -6.53
N ILE A 334 -1.59 -16.93 -6.97
CA ILE A 334 -2.21 -15.65 -6.61
C ILE A 334 -2.63 -14.92 -7.88
N ASP A 335 -3.77 -14.23 -7.82
CA ASP A 335 -4.27 -13.41 -8.93
C ASP A 335 -4.04 -11.92 -8.63
N LEU A 336 -3.58 -11.19 -9.64
CA LEU A 336 -3.30 -9.76 -9.60
C LEU A 336 -4.09 -9.07 -10.73
N GLY A 337 -4.73 -7.95 -10.41
CA GLY A 337 -5.36 -7.09 -11.41
C GLY A 337 -4.46 -5.89 -11.73
N VAL A 338 -4.10 -5.72 -13.00
CA VAL A 338 -3.13 -4.70 -13.43
C VAL A 338 -3.72 -3.79 -14.48
N GLN A 339 -3.80 -2.49 -14.16
CA GLN A 339 -4.09 -1.45 -15.15
C GLN A 339 -2.80 -1.04 -15.88
N PRO A 340 -2.76 -1.05 -17.22
CA PRO A 340 -1.65 -0.47 -17.97
C PRO A 340 -1.54 1.03 -17.70
N MET A 341 -0.34 1.46 -17.34
CA MET A 341 -0.01 2.87 -17.07
C MET A 341 1.19 3.29 -17.93
N ASN A 342 2.15 4.02 -17.38
CA ASN A 342 3.44 4.30 -18.02
C ASN A 342 4.49 3.26 -17.57
N GLY A 343 5.57 3.09 -18.34
CA GLY A 343 6.70 2.23 -17.96
C GLY A 343 6.39 0.74 -18.02
N PHE A 344 6.66 0.00 -16.94
CA PHE A 344 6.59 -1.45 -16.86
C PHE A 344 5.24 -2.03 -17.33
N THR A 345 4.13 -1.55 -16.77
CA THR A 345 2.80 -2.13 -17.06
C THR A 345 2.36 -1.89 -18.50
N ARG A 346 2.79 -0.79 -19.13
CA ARG A 346 2.58 -0.56 -20.58
C ARG A 346 3.35 -1.57 -21.42
N ARG A 347 4.62 -1.78 -21.10
CA ARG A 347 5.47 -2.75 -21.82
C ARG A 347 4.92 -4.16 -21.67
N LEU A 348 4.46 -4.52 -20.47
CA LEU A 348 3.80 -5.78 -20.20
C LEU A 348 2.52 -5.92 -21.04
N ALA A 349 1.62 -4.95 -20.98
CA ALA A 349 0.37 -4.98 -21.76
C ALA A 349 0.63 -5.08 -23.27
N ALA A 350 1.59 -4.31 -23.79
CA ALA A 350 1.96 -4.37 -25.18
C ALA A 350 2.63 -5.71 -25.57
N ARG A 351 3.26 -6.43 -24.63
CA ARG A 351 3.79 -7.77 -24.89
C ARG A 351 2.70 -8.82 -24.91
N VAL A 352 1.73 -8.73 -23.99
CA VAL A 352 0.54 -9.58 -23.93
C VAL A 352 -0.33 -9.39 -25.17
N GLN A 353 -0.54 -8.16 -25.62
CA GLN A 353 -1.32 -7.90 -26.84
C GLN A 353 -0.70 -8.51 -28.11
N ARG A 354 0.63 -8.66 -28.14
CA ARG A 354 1.36 -9.24 -29.29
C ARG A 354 1.49 -10.76 -29.24
N SER A 355 1.15 -11.41 -28.13
CA SER A 355 1.20 -12.87 -28.04
C SER A 355 -0.06 -13.50 -28.62
N SER A 356 0.04 -14.78 -28.99
CA SER A 356 -1.10 -15.58 -29.43
C SER A 356 -2.19 -15.55 -28.37
N GLU A 357 -3.45 -15.41 -28.82
CA GLU A 357 -4.63 -15.40 -27.94
C GLU A 357 -4.63 -14.29 -26.87
N HIS A 358 -3.75 -13.29 -27.00
CA HIS A 358 -3.54 -12.25 -25.99
C HIS A 358 -3.18 -12.80 -24.59
N ILE A 359 -2.47 -13.94 -24.56
CA ILE A 359 -1.98 -14.60 -23.34
C ILE A 359 -0.45 -14.66 -23.37
N LEU A 360 0.20 -14.24 -22.28
CA LEU A 360 1.65 -14.31 -22.11
C LEU A 360 2.01 -15.18 -20.91
N GLU A 361 2.84 -16.21 -21.14
CA GLU A 361 3.47 -16.99 -20.07
C GLU A 361 4.98 -16.74 -20.02
N CYS A 362 5.51 -16.40 -18.84
CA CYS A 362 6.96 -16.33 -18.63
C CYS A 362 7.32 -16.38 -17.14
N THR A 363 8.61 -16.41 -16.84
CA THR A 363 9.14 -16.32 -15.48
C THR A 363 8.76 -14.99 -14.83
N ALA A 364 8.37 -15.06 -13.57
CA ALA A 364 8.10 -13.91 -12.73
C ALA A 364 8.86 -14.04 -11.40
N LEU A 365 8.96 -12.94 -10.66
CA LEU A 365 9.43 -12.95 -9.28
C LEU A 365 8.41 -12.23 -8.41
N VAL A 366 8.19 -12.75 -7.20
CA VAL A 366 7.29 -12.20 -6.20
C VAL A 366 8.02 -12.02 -4.87
N GLU A 367 7.91 -10.84 -4.28
CA GLU A 367 8.40 -10.52 -2.93
C GLU A 367 7.22 -10.06 -2.07
N GLY A 368 6.97 -10.72 -0.94
CA GLY A 368 5.85 -10.39 -0.06
C GLY A 368 5.53 -11.50 0.94
N PRO A 369 4.29 -11.55 1.47
CA PRO A 369 3.26 -10.50 1.36
C PRO A 369 3.59 -9.28 2.22
N TYR A 370 2.98 -8.15 1.89
CA TYR A 370 3.06 -6.88 2.61
C TYR A 370 1.66 -6.30 2.84
N GLY A 371 1.55 -5.43 3.84
CA GLY A 371 0.27 -4.83 4.22
C GLY A 371 -0.51 -5.69 5.20
N ARG A 372 -1.46 -5.05 5.87
CA ARG A 372 -2.37 -5.69 6.83
C ARG A 372 -3.76 -5.64 6.25
N VAL A 373 -4.46 -6.74 6.41
CA VAL A 373 -5.86 -6.86 6.02
C VAL A 373 -6.72 -6.38 7.19
N PRO A 374 -7.74 -5.53 6.96
CA PRO A 374 -8.68 -5.18 8.01
C PRO A 374 -9.49 -6.41 8.42
N CYS A 375 -9.63 -6.65 9.73
CA CYS A 375 -10.54 -7.69 10.23
C CYS A 375 -11.98 -7.18 10.07
N LEU A 376 -12.73 -7.76 9.13
CA LEU A 376 -14.12 -7.38 8.86
C LEU A 376 -15.15 -8.28 9.57
N GLN A 377 -14.68 -9.23 10.38
CA GLN A 377 -15.51 -10.28 10.99
C GLN A 377 -16.52 -9.76 12.01
N ASP A 378 -16.26 -8.60 12.62
CA ASP A 378 -17.09 -8.03 13.69
C ASP A 378 -18.14 -7.03 13.19
N TYR A 379 -18.18 -6.75 11.88
CA TYR A 379 -19.10 -5.75 11.32
C TYR A 379 -20.33 -6.40 10.72
N ALA A 380 -21.50 -5.87 11.08
CA ALA A 380 -22.78 -6.29 10.50
C ALA A 380 -23.00 -5.65 9.12
N ASN A 381 -22.55 -4.41 8.95
CA ASN A 381 -22.64 -3.67 7.70
C ASN A 381 -21.24 -3.33 7.15
N ILE A 382 -20.96 -3.71 5.91
CA ILE A 382 -19.68 -3.49 5.23
C ILE A 382 -19.93 -2.74 3.92
N VAL A 383 -19.37 -1.53 3.81
CA VAL A 383 -19.46 -0.71 2.59
C VAL A 383 -18.08 -0.61 1.93
N LEU A 384 -17.97 -1.10 0.71
CA LEU A 384 -16.75 -1.17 -0.07
C LEU A 384 -16.80 -0.11 -1.19
N PHE A 385 -15.93 0.90 -1.15
CA PHE A 385 -15.78 1.91 -2.20
C PHE A 385 -14.56 1.63 -3.07
N ALA A 386 -14.78 1.31 -4.34
CA ALA A 386 -13.73 1.07 -5.32
C ALA A 386 -13.67 2.19 -6.37
N GLY A 387 -12.46 2.62 -6.73
CA GLY A 387 -12.20 3.53 -7.84
C GLY A 387 -11.23 2.94 -8.86
N GLY A 388 -11.68 2.73 -10.09
CA GLY A 388 -10.88 2.10 -11.17
C GLY A 388 -10.39 0.71 -10.75
N ILE A 389 -9.08 0.44 -10.93
CA ILE A 389 -8.45 -0.84 -10.55
C ILE A 389 -8.37 -1.07 -9.02
N GLY A 390 -8.76 -0.08 -8.21
CA GLY A 390 -8.93 -0.23 -6.75
C GLY A 390 -9.94 -1.33 -6.37
N ILE A 391 -10.76 -1.79 -7.32
CA ILE A 391 -11.63 -2.95 -7.18
C ILE A 391 -10.90 -4.21 -6.70
N THR A 392 -9.61 -4.38 -7.06
CA THR A 392 -8.77 -5.51 -6.62
C THR A 392 -8.70 -5.66 -5.11
N HIS A 393 -8.63 -4.54 -4.37
CA HIS A 393 -8.63 -4.56 -2.90
C HIS A 393 -10.03 -4.80 -2.33
N CYS A 394 -11.07 -4.24 -2.95
CA CYS A 394 -12.45 -4.45 -2.51
C CYS A 394 -12.94 -5.88 -2.75
N LEU A 395 -12.58 -6.52 -3.86
CA LEU A 395 -12.89 -7.93 -4.12
C LEU A 395 -12.19 -8.86 -3.13
N ALA A 396 -10.96 -8.53 -2.75
CA ALA A 396 -10.27 -9.25 -1.69
C ALA A 396 -10.97 -9.10 -0.32
N ALA A 397 -11.40 -7.88 0.03
CA ALA A 397 -12.16 -7.62 1.24
C ALA A 397 -13.52 -8.35 1.23
N LEU A 398 -14.19 -8.39 0.08
CA LEU A 398 -15.42 -9.14 -0.15
C LEU A 398 -15.21 -10.64 0.11
N SER A 399 -14.23 -11.25 -0.57
CA SER A 399 -13.89 -12.67 -0.40
C SER A 399 -13.64 -13.02 1.08
N GLN A 400 -12.94 -12.15 1.82
CA GLN A 400 -12.69 -12.37 3.25
C GLN A 400 -13.92 -12.25 4.12
N ALA A 401 -14.78 -11.27 3.85
CA ALA A 401 -16.04 -11.11 4.56
C ALA A 401 -16.95 -12.34 4.36
N LEU A 402 -16.95 -12.90 3.15
CA LEU A 402 -17.69 -14.12 2.80
C LEU A 402 -17.11 -15.36 3.49
N HIS A 403 -15.79 -15.55 3.45
CA HIS A 403 -15.16 -16.65 4.16
C HIS A 403 -15.39 -16.56 5.67
N ALA A 404 -15.32 -15.37 6.25
CA ALA A 404 -15.61 -15.17 7.66
C ALA A 404 -17.07 -15.50 8.01
N ALA A 405 -18.02 -15.11 7.15
CA ALA A 405 -19.43 -15.46 7.33
C ALA A 405 -19.64 -16.98 7.28
N ASN A 406 -19.03 -17.66 6.31
CA ASN A 406 -19.14 -19.12 6.17
C ASN A 406 -18.43 -19.90 7.28
N SER A 407 -17.28 -19.43 7.77
CA SER A 407 -16.57 -20.09 8.88
C SER A 407 -17.27 -19.91 10.24
N ALA A 408 -17.93 -18.77 10.48
CA ALA A 408 -18.68 -18.52 11.71
C ALA A 408 -19.92 -19.41 11.86
N ILE A 409 -20.41 -20.01 10.77
CA ILE A 409 -21.51 -20.99 10.78
C ILE A 409 -21.05 -22.35 11.32
N VAL A 410 -19.75 -22.67 11.20
CA VAL A 410 -19.19 -23.97 11.62
C VAL A 410 -18.80 -23.97 13.10
N ASP A 411 -18.39 -22.82 13.65
CA ASP A 411 -17.99 -22.68 15.05
C ASP A 411 -19.15 -22.17 15.93
N SER A 412 -19.90 -23.09 16.53
CA SER A 412 -21.10 -22.85 17.36
C SER A 412 -20.93 -21.92 18.59
N GLU A 413 -19.72 -21.52 18.97
CA GLU A 413 -19.46 -20.69 20.17
C GLU A 413 -19.48 -19.18 19.90
N LYS A 414 -19.30 -18.75 18.64
CA LYS A 414 -19.43 -17.36 18.21
C LYS A 414 -20.57 -17.31 17.21
N GLY A 415 -21.80 -17.21 17.71
CA GLY A 415 -23.00 -17.25 16.87
C GLY A 415 -22.86 -16.41 15.59
N PRO A 416 -23.42 -16.87 14.46
CA PRO A 416 -23.32 -16.16 13.19
C PRO A 416 -23.71 -14.69 13.36
N VAL A 417 -23.00 -13.79 12.68
CA VAL A 417 -23.52 -12.43 12.43
C VAL A 417 -24.63 -12.60 11.39
N HIS A 418 -25.79 -13.05 11.84
CA HIS A 418 -26.97 -13.26 11.01
C HIS A 418 -27.33 -11.95 10.30
N GLY A 419 -27.63 -12.02 9.01
CA GLY A 419 -28.10 -10.87 8.24
C GLY A 419 -27.03 -9.83 7.87
N ARG A 420 -25.74 -10.19 7.82
CA ARG A 420 -24.65 -9.30 7.37
C ARG A 420 -24.95 -8.71 5.99
N ARG A 421 -24.79 -7.40 5.82
CA ARG A 421 -24.95 -6.70 4.54
C ARG A 421 -23.60 -6.23 3.99
N ILE A 422 -23.40 -6.43 2.69
CA ILE A 422 -22.20 -5.98 1.99
C ILE A 422 -22.61 -5.14 0.78
N THR A 423 -22.27 -3.86 0.79
CA THR A 423 -22.52 -2.94 -0.34
C THR A 423 -21.21 -2.59 -1.04
N LEU A 424 -21.08 -2.98 -2.30
CA LEU A 424 -19.94 -2.64 -3.15
C LEU A 424 -20.32 -1.49 -4.09
N VAL A 425 -19.74 -0.31 -3.87
CA VAL A 425 -19.88 0.86 -4.73
C VAL A 425 -18.62 1.02 -5.56
N TRP A 426 -18.72 0.80 -6.87
CA TRP A 426 -17.56 0.83 -7.76
C TRP A 426 -17.70 1.88 -8.87
N ALA A 427 -16.80 2.87 -8.89
CA ALA A 427 -16.69 3.84 -9.97
C ALA A 427 -15.56 3.46 -10.93
N HIS A 428 -15.89 3.22 -12.20
CA HIS A 428 -14.94 2.93 -13.27
C HIS A 428 -15.20 3.78 -14.52
N LYS A 429 -14.27 3.77 -15.48
CA LYS A 429 -14.37 4.60 -16.69
C LYS A 429 -15.35 4.00 -17.69
N GLU A 430 -15.17 2.71 -17.99
CA GLU A 430 -15.87 2.00 -19.06
C GLU A 430 -16.54 0.75 -18.49
N ARG A 431 -17.71 0.35 -19.03
CA ARG A 431 -18.45 -0.83 -18.56
C ARG A 431 -17.65 -2.14 -18.71
N THR A 432 -16.83 -2.23 -19.75
CA THR A 432 -15.96 -3.38 -20.02
C THR A 432 -14.95 -3.67 -18.90
N THR A 433 -14.59 -2.68 -18.08
CA THR A 433 -13.74 -2.89 -16.89
C THR A 433 -14.39 -3.84 -15.89
N PHE A 434 -15.72 -3.97 -15.89
CA PHE A 434 -16.44 -4.89 -15.01
C PHE A 434 -15.98 -6.34 -15.17
N ASN A 435 -15.49 -6.73 -16.35
CA ASN A 435 -15.01 -8.09 -16.65
C ASN A 435 -13.93 -8.61 -15.71
N ILE A 436 -13.10 -7.74 -15.12
CA ILE A 436 -12.09 -8.17 -14.16
C ILE A 436 -12.72 -8.72 -12.86
N ALA A 437 -13.91 -8.25 -12.51
CA ALA A 437 -14.61 -8.62 -11.28
C ALA A 437 -15.55 -9.83 -11.47
N VAL A 438 -15.99 -10.09 -12.70
CA VAL A 438 -16.99 -11.13 -13.01
C VAL A 438 -16.66 -12.50 -12.41
N PRO A 439 -15.44 -13.07 -12.58
CA PRO A 439 -15.14 -14.39 -12.02
C PRO A 439 -15.28 -14.42 -10.49
N TYR A 440 -14.83 -13.35 -9.82
CA TYR A 440 -14.86 -13.25 -8.36
C TYR A 440 -16.27 -13.00 -7.80
N LEU A 441 -17.10 -12.26 -8.54
CA LEU A 441 -18.50 -12.08 -8.18
C LEU A 441 -19.31 -13.35 -8.44
N HIS A 442 -18.96 -14.13 -9.48
CA HIS A 442 -19.58 -15.43 -9.72
C HIS A 442 -19.22 -16.41 -8.60
N ASP A 443 -17.95 -16.47 -8.19
CA ASP A 443 -17.50 -17.26 -7.04
C ASP A 443 -18.19 -16.80 -5.74
N ALA A 444 -18.42 -15.50 -5.58
CA ALA A 444 -19.21 -15.00 -4.46
C ALA A 444 -20.65 -15.49 -4.54
N ALA A 445 -21.31 -15.39 -5.70
CA ALA A 445 -22.68 -15.84 -5.90
C ALA A 445 -22.85 -17.33 -5.64
N THR A 446 -21.92 -18.19 -6.10
CA THR A 446 -21.97 -19.63 -5.83
C THR A 446 -21.89 -19.94 -4.33
N LEU A 447 -21.07 -19.21 -3.57
CA LEU A 447 -21.01 -19.34 -2.11
C LEU A 447 -22.30 -18.93 -1.39
N LEU A 448 -23.16 -18.12 -2.02
CA LEU A 448 -24.43 -17.65 -1.43
C LEU A 448 -25.61 -18.56 -1.79
N ARG A 449 -25.62 -19.18 -2.99
CA ARG A 449 -26.75 -20.00 -3.47
C ARG A 449 -27.13 -21.12 -2.52
N ASP A 450 -26.17 -21.68 -1.81
CA ASP A 450 -26.35 -22.86 -0.98
C ASP A 450 -26.65 -22.53 0.51
N ASN A 451 -26.82 -21.24 0.86
CA ASN A 451 -26.91 -20.83 2.26
C ASN A 451 -28.02 -19.77 2.52
N PRO A 452 -29.09 -20.10 3.25
CA PRO A 452 -30.16 -19.16 3.57
C PRO A 452 -29.75 -18.04 4.54
N ASP A 453 -28.69 -18.25 5.33
CA ASP A 453 -28.10 -17.26 6.25
C ASP A 453 -26.95 -16.46 5.60
N ALA A 454 -26.83 -16.57 4.27
CA ALA A 454 -25.81 -15.88 3.51
C ALA A 454 -25.93 -14.35 3.62
N PRO A 455 -24.79 -13.62 3.59
CA PRO A 455 -24.81 -12.17 3.61
C PRO A 455 -25.48 -11.60 2.35
N HIS A 456 -26.28 -10.54 2.52
CA HIS A 456 -26.89 -9.84 1.40
C HIS A 456 -25.86 -8.95 0.71
N ILE A 457 -25.60 -9.20 -0.58
CA ILE A 457 -24.62 -8.44 -1.36
C ILE A 457 -25.31 -7.58 -2.40
N THR A 458 -25.01 -6.28 -2.36
CA THR A 458 -25.48 -5.31 -3.35
C THR A 458 -24.28 -4.68 -4.04
N VAL A 459 -24.28 -4.64 -5.37
CA VAL A 459 -23.21 -4.09 -6.20
C VAL A 459 -23.74 -2.92 -7.00
N HIS A 460 -23.26 -1.71 -6.72
CA HIS A 460 -23.56 -0.51 -7.51
C HIS A 460 -22.34 -0.16 -8.39
N ALA A 461 -22.45 -0.43 -9.69
CA ALA A 461 -21.40 -0.19 -10.68
C ALA A 461 -21.68 1.10 -11.47
N PHE A 462 -20.77 2.09 -11.36
CA PHE A 462 -20.89 3.40 -11.98
C PHE A 462 -19.90 3.56 -13.14
N ALA A 463 -20.43 3.61 -14.36
CA ALA A 463 -19.66 3.90 -15.57
C ALA A 463 -19.60 5.43 -15.80
N THR A 464 -18.42 6.02 -15.57
CA THR A 464 -18.25 7.49 -15.56
C THR A 464 -18.09 8.12 -16.94
N ARG A 465 -17.81 7.34 -18.00
CA ARG A 465 -17.69 7.82 -19.39
C ARG A 465 -18.79 7.34 -20.35
N SER A 466 -19.67 6.44 -19.91
CA SER A 466 -20.76 5.96 -20.78
C SER A 466 -21.90 6.98 -20.83
N PRO A 467 -22.41 7.35 -22.03
CA PRO A 467 -23.62 8.14 -22.14
C PRO A 467 -24.81 7.37 -21.57
N MET A 468 -25.76 8.09 -20.96
CA MET A 468 -26.97 7.52 -20.38
C MET A 468 -27.81 6.89 -21.50
N GLN A 469 -27.81 5.56 -21.59
CA GLN A 469 -28.69 4.85 -22.53
C GLN A 469 -30.11 4.90 -21.97
N LYS A 470 -31.04 5.53 -22.70
CA LYS A 470 -32.48 5.38 -22.45
C LYS A 470 -32.83 3.92 -22.71
N THR A 471 -33.37 3.24 -21.70
CA THR A 471 -33.96 1.91 -21.82
C THR A 471 -35.17 1.97 -22.76
N THR A 472 -35.03 1.49 -24.00
CA THR A 472 -36.16 1.07 -24.83
C THR A 472 -36.26 -0.44 -24.75
N SER A 473 -37.30 -0.91 -24.07
CA SER A 473 -37.72 -2.29 -23.99
C SER A 473 -38.34 -2.71 -25.32
N ASP A 474 -37.70 -3.62 -26.05
CA ASP A 474 -38.38 -4.43 -27.08
C ASP A 474 -38.09 -5.92 -26.81
N PRO A 475 -39.09 -6.82 -26.91
CA PRO A 475 -39.00 -8.20 -26.44
C PRO A 475 -38.38 -9.14 -27.50
N ILE A 476 -37.47 -10.03 -27.07
CA ILE A 476 -36.92 -11.11 -27.91
C ILE A 476 -37.71 -12.41 -27.65
N SER A 477 -38.24 -12.97 -28.73
CA SER A 477 -38.95 -14.26 -28.81
C SER A 477 -38.00 -15.47 -28.69
N PRO A 478 -38.49 -16.64 -28.20
CA PRO A 478 -37.65 -17.78 -27.82
C PRO A 478 -37.34 -18.73 -28.97
N SER A 479 -36.11 -19.25 -29.03
CA SER A 479 -35.75 -20.41 -29.85
C SER A 479 -35.17 -21.53 -29.01
N SER A 480 -35.74 -22.72 -29.17
CA SER A 480 -35.50 -23.98 -28.47
C SER A 480 -34.28 -24.76 -28.98
N SER A 481 -33.51 -25.37 -28.07
CA SER A 481 -32.85 -26.67 -28.29
C SER A 481 -32.42 -27.33 -26.97
N SER A 482 -32.75 -28.61 -26.83
CA SER A 482 -32.61 -29.52 -25.68
C SER A 482 -31.16 -29.96 -25.35
N PRO A 483 -30.87 -30.40 -24.10
CA PRO A 483 -29.54 -30.88 -23.70
C PRO A 483 -29.40 -32.40 -23.82
N SER A 484 -28.22 -32.87 -24.26
CA SER A 484 -27.80 -34.28 -24.21
C SER A 484 -26.86 -34.51 -23.01
N SER A 485 -27.22 -35.48 -22.17
CA SER A 485 -26.51 -35.93 -20.97
C SER A 485 -25.25 -36.75 -21.25
N VAL A 486 -24.18 -36.54 -20.48
CA VAL A 486 -23.09 -37.51 -20.31
C VAL A 486 -22.72 -37.58 -18.82
N SER A 487 -22.75 -38.79 -18.27
CA SER A 487 -22.41 -39.16 -16.90
C SER A 487 -20.91 -39.37 -16.71
N LEU A 488 -20.37 -39.01 -15.52
CA LEU A 488 -19.02 -39.39 -15.08
C LEU A 488 -19.09 -40.05 -13.70
N ASP A 489 -18.45 -41.22 -13.62
CA ASP A 489 -18.46 -42.15 -12.49
C ASP A 489 -17.67 -41.64 -11.28
N ALA A 490 -18.24 -41.89 -10.10
CA ALA A 490 -17.71 -41.53 -8.81
C ALA A 490 -17.00 -42.73 -8.14
N ALA A 491 -15.66 -42.74 -8.12
CA ALA A 491 -14.91 -43.68 -7.27
C ALA A 491 -13.44 -43.30 -7.07
N ALA A 492 -13.14 -42.19 -6.38
CA ALA A 492 -11.83 -41.97 -5.74
C ALA A 492 -11.85 -40.78 -4.76
N CYS A 493 -12.61 -40.88 -3.66
CA CYS A 493 -12.49 -39.88 -2.59
C CYS A 493 -12.94 -40.46 -1.25
N LYS A 494 -11.99 -41.02 -0.47
CA LYS A 494 -12.29 -41.38 0.93
C LYS A 494 -11.24 -41.06 1.98
N ASP A 495 -10.07 -40.48 1.64
CA ASP A 495 -9.03 -40.19 2.65
C ASP A 495 -8.50 -38.74 2.67
N LEU A 496 -9.27 -37.76 2.18
CA LEU A 496 -8.87 -36.33 2.16
C LEU A 496 -9.73 -35.42 3.06
N SER A 497 -10.46 -35.97 4.03
CA SER A 497 -11.43 -35.22 4.85
C SER A 497 -10.87 -34.60 6.14
N LYS A 498 -9.59 -34.85 6.48
CA LYS A 498 -9.00 -34.40 7.75
C LYS A 498 -7.95 -33.29 7.65
N LEU A 499 -7.74 -32.72 6.45
CA LEU A 499 -6.74 -31.64 6.21
C LEU A 499 -7.33 -30.40 5.50
N LEU A 500 -8.65 -30.33 5.31
CA LEU A 500 -9.34 -29.25 4.60
C LEU A 500 -10.00 -28.26 5.58
N VAL A 501 -9.20 -27.39 6.18
CA VAL A 501 -9.67 -26.04 6.53
C VAL A 501 -9.47 -25.20 5.27
N GLY A 502 -10.50 -25.17 4.42
CA GLY A 502 -10.48 -24.59 3.07
C GLY A 502 -10.57 -25.67 1.99
N SER A 503 -11.76 -26.24 1.80
CA SER A 503 -12.07 -27.18 0.70
C SER A 503 -12.26 -26.44 -0.64
N PRO A 504 -12.16 -27.16 -1.77
CA PRO A 504 -11.77 -26.62 -3.06
C PRO A 504 -12.93 -25.94 -3.78
N ILE A 505 -12.65 -24.77 -4.36
CA ILE A 505 -13.57 -24.10 -5.29
C ILE A 505 -13.51 -24.89 -6.60
N SER A 506 -14.63 -25.53 -6.94
CA SER A 506 -14.82 -26.40 -8.10
C SER A 506 -14.37 -25.74 -9.40
N GLU A 507 -13.66 -26.51 -10.23
CA GLU A 507 -13.35 -26.23 -11.62
C GLU A 507 -14.65 -26.14 -12.44
N ALA A 508 -15.09 -24.92 -12.77
CA ALA A 508 -16.03 -24.69 -13.86
C ALA A 508 -15.92 -23.26 -14.42
N TYR A 509 -14.72 -22.79 -14.76
CA TYR A 509 -14.55 -21.85 -15.88
C TYR A 509 -13.09 -21.89 -16.34
N ALA A 510 -12.79 -22.87 -17.19
CA ALA A 510 -11.57 -22.84 -17.98
C ALA A 510 -11.60 -21.57 -18.84
N LEU A 511 -10.77 -20.60 -18.49
CA LEU A 511 -10.47 -19.38 -19.26
C LEU A 511 -9.88 -19.65 -20.66
N ASN A 512 -9.92 -20.89 -21.14
CA ASN A 512 -9.49 -21.31 -22.48
C ASN A 512 -10.52 -20.99 -23.58
N LYS A 513 -11.67 -20.39 -23.23
CA LYS A 513 -12.64 -19.83 -24.19
C LYS A 513 -13.20 -18.50 -23.71
N MET A 514 -12.34 -17.48 -23.58
CA MET A 514 -12.83 -16.11 -23.76
C MET A 514 -12.80 -15.83 -25.26
N ASP A 515 -13.91 -16.10 -25.95
CA ASP A 515 -14.15 -15.52 -27.26
C ASP A 515 -14.30 -14.00 -27.07
N CYS A 516 -13.18 -13.28 -27.23
CA CYS A 516 -13.02 -11.84 -27.02
C CYS A 516 -13.77 -10.97 -28.06
N SER A 517 -14.89 -11.42 -28.63
CA SER A 517 -15.52 -10.75 -29.78
C SER A 517 -17.04 -10.59 -29.74
N SER A 518 -17.75 -10.98 -28.67
CA SER A 518 -19.22 -10.84 -28.66
C SER A 518 -19.80 -10.25 -27.37
N THR A 519 -20.61 -9.20 -27.54
CA THR A 519 -21.42 -8.53 -26.51
C THR A 519 -22.32 -9.52 -25.75
N THR A 520 -22.71 -10.63 -26.40
CA THR A 520 -23.60 -11.68 -25.89
C THR A 520 -23.07 -12.46 -24.69
N ALA A 521 -21.74 -12.67 -24.60
CA ALA A 521 -21.15 -13.41 -23.46
C ALA A 521 -21.20 -12.60 -22.17
N PHE A 522 -21.01 -11.27 -22.25
CA PHE A 522 -21.14 -10.37 -21.11
C PHE A 522 -22.56 -10.39 -20.54
N ASP A 523 -23.57 -10.31 -21.42
CA ASP A 523 -24.98 -10.28 -21.03
C ASP A 523 -25.43 -11.60 -20.38
N THR A 524 -24.96 -12.75 -20.87
CA THR A 524 -25.31 -14.07 -20.29
C THR A 524 -24.71 -14.25 -18.89
N HIS A 525 -23.46 -13.80 -18.68
CA HIS A 525 -22.84 -13.82 -17.36
C HIS A 525 -23.53 -12.88 -16.38
N MET A 526 -23.97 -11.72 -16.84
CA MET A 526 -24.72 -10.76 -16.04
C MET A 526 -26.04 -11.35 -15.52
N LEU A 527 -26.81 -11.98 -16.40
CA LEU A 527 -28.10 -12.60 -16.03
C LEU A 527 -27.93 -13.63 -14.89
N SER A 528 -26.85 -14.42 -14.93
CA SER A 528 -26.57 -15.42 -13.87
C SER A 528 -26.23 -14.80 -12.49
N LEU A 529 -25.73 -13.57 -12.47
CA LEU A 529 -25.37 -12.84 -11.25
C LEU A 529 -26.59 -12.14 -10.66
N GLU A 530 -27.47 -11.58 -11.48
CA GLU A 530 -28.68 -10.87 -11.05
C GLU A 530 -29.64 -11.76 -10.25
N ASP A 531 -29.62 -13.08 -10.47
CA ASP A 531 -30.44 -14.04 -9.72
C ASP A 531 -30.01 -14.19 -8.24
N VAL A 532 -28.79 -13.76 -7.86
CA VAL A 532 -28.21 -13.99 -6.51
C VAL A 532 -27.64 -12.71 -5.89
N LEU A 533 -27.09 -11.82 -6.71
CA LEU A 533 -26.51 -10.55 -6.32
C LEU A 533 -27.36 -9.42 -6.89
N ASP A 534 -27.67 -8.42 -6.07
CA ASP A 534 -28.35 -7.20 -6.54
C ASP A 534 -27.34 -6.28 -7.24
N VAL A 535 -27.12 -6.49 -8.54
CA VAL A 535 -26.18 -5.72 -9.36
C VAL A 535 -26.92 -4.60 -10.08
N LYS A 536 -26.58 -3.34 -9.77
CA LYS A 536 -27.16 -2.14 -10.38
C LYS A 536 -26.10 -1.37 -11.17
N PHE A 537 -26.38 -1.13 -12.45
CA PHE A 537 -25.53 -0.32 -13.31
C PHE A 537 -26.05 1.11 -13.41
N HIS A 538 -25.17 2.07 -13.13
CA HIS A 538 -25.44 3.50 -13.18
C HIS A 538 -24.48 4.19 -14.16
N SER A 539 -24.94 5.31 -14.73
CA SER A 539 -24.11 6.19 -15.57
C SER A 539 -23.75 7.45 -14.79
N GLY A 540 -22.50 7.92 -14.95
CA GLY A 540 -21.99 9.11 -14.26
C GLY A 540 -21.21 8.79 -12.98
N ARG A 541 -20.93 9.82 -12.17
CA ARG A 541 -20.16 9.68 -10.92
C ARG A 541 -21.09 9.46 -9.72
N PRO A 542 -20.74 8.56 -8.79
CA PRO A 542 -21.55 8.34 -7.59
C PRO A 542 -21.49 9.56 -6.66
N VAL A 543 -22.63 9.86 -6.01
CA VAL A 543 -22.69 10.79 -4.89
C VAL A 543 -22.37 10.01 -3.62
N LEU A 544 -21.08 9.94 -3.27
CA LEU A 544 -20.54 9.01 -2.27
C LEU A 544 -21.22 9.09 -0.89
N ILE A 545 -21.58 10.29 -0.44
CA ILE A 545 -22.29 10.47 0.84
C ILE A 545 -23.69 9.84 0.81
N ARG A 546 -24.40 9.94 -0.32
CA ARG A 546 -25.74 9.37 -0.49
C ARG A 546 -25.67 7.84 -0.55
N GLU A 547 -24.70 7.29 -1.27
CA GLU A 547 -24.48 5.84 -1.33
C GLU A 547 -24.16 5.28 0.07
N LEU A 548 -23.31 5.98 0.83
CA LEU A 548 -23.00 5.60 2.21
C LEU A 548 -24.23 5.69 3.12
N GLU A 549 -24.97 6.78 3.07
CA GLU A 549 -26.16 6.99 3.91
C GLU A 549 -27.25 5.96 3.59
N CYS A 550 -27.46 5.65 2.31
CA CYS A 550 -28.42 4.64 1.87
C CYS A 550 -28.00 3.24 2.34
N ALA A 551 -26.71 2.88 2.23
CA ALA A 551 -26.20 1.60 2.73
C ALA A 551 -26.34 1.45 4.25
N ILE A 552 -26.25 2.56 5.00
CA ILE A 552 -26.47 2.56 6.46
C ILE A 552 -27.97 2.48 6.81
N GLU A 553 -28.83 3.18 6.06
CA GLU A 553 -30.28 3.16 6.31
C GLU A 553 -30.92 1.81 5.98
N GLN A 554 -30.45 1.14 4.92
CA GLN A 554 -30.89 -0.20 4.56
C GLN A 554 -30.56 -1.24 5.64
N ASP A 555 -29.45 -1.07 6.37
CA ASP A 555 -29.11 -1.89 7.54
C ASP A 555 -30.14 -1.69 8.66
N SER A 556 -30.45 -0.42 8.98
CA SER A 556 -31.38 -0.05 10.05
C SER A 556 -32.82 -0.52 9.78
N ALA A 557 -33.26 -0.55 8.52
CA ALA A 557 -34.61 -0.94 8.13
C ALA A 557 -34.86 -2.46 8.14
N SER A 558 -33.80 -3.28 8.04
CA SER A 558 -33.91 -4.75 7.99
C SER A 558 -33.90 -5.45 9.35
N LEU A 559 -33.60 -4.73 10.42
CA LEU A 559 -33.60 -5.26 11.79
C LEU A 559 -35.00 -5.15 12.40
N LEU A 560 -35.82 -6.20 12.22
CA LEU A 560 -37.05 -6.42 12.97
C LEU A 560 -36.68 -6.83 14.42
N GLY A 561 -36.29 -5.87 15.26
CA GLY A 561 -36.03 -6.10 16.69
C GLY A 561 -35.20 -5.01 17.36
N PRO A 562 -35.16 -4.94 18.70
CA PRO A 562 -34.39 -3.94 19.44
C PRO A 562 -32.89 -4.28 19.33
N ALA A 563 -32.26 -3.85 18.24
CA ALA A 563 -30.88 -4.18 17.94
C ALA A 563 -29.91 -3.23 18.65
N GLU A 564 -28.88 -3.82 19.27
CA GLU A 564 -27.67 -3.10 19.67
C GLU A 564 -27.09 -2.30 18.48
N PRO A 565 -26.42 -1.15 18.73
CA PRO A 565 -25.88 -0.33 17.66
C PRO A 565 -24.91 -1.12 16.77
N THR A 566 -25.32 -1.40 15.52
CA THR A 566 -24.52 -2.12 14.55
C THR A 566 -23.31 -1.28 14.12
N ARG A 567 -22.12 -1.87 14.20
CA ARG A 567 -20.88 -1.23 13.72
C ARG A 567 -20.79 -1.36 12.21
N THR A 568 -20.52 -0.24 11.53
CA THR A 568 -20.32 -0.20 10.07
C THR A 568 -18.84 -0.08 9.74
N ALA A 569 -18.33 -0.94 8.85
CA ALA A 569 -17.00 -0.80 8.27
C ALA A 569 -17.11 -0.18 6.87
N VAL A 570 -16.29 0.85 6.62
CA VAL A 570 -16.13 1.45 5.29
C VAL A 570 -14.72 1.20 4.81
N VAL A 571 -14.56 0.44 3.74
CA VAL A 571 -13.27 0.15 3.09
C VAL A 571 -13.21 0.90 1.77
N CYS A 572 -12.18 1.71 1.55
CA CYS A 572 -12.01 2.47 0.33
C CYS A 572 -10.67 2.17 -0.34
N CYS A 573 -10.72 1.83 -1.64
CA CYS A 573 -9.53 1.76 -2.48
C CYS A 573 -9.73 2.48 -3.82
N GLY A 574 -8.85 3.43 -4.13
CA GLY A 574 -9.00 4.24 -5.33
C GLY A 574 -7.96 5.36 -5.46
N ALA A 575 -8.15 6.18 -6.49
CA ALA A 575 -7.35 7.37 -6.69
C ALA A 575 -7.41 8.29 -5.46
N ALA A 576 -6.33 8.99 -5.16
CA ALA A 576 -6.19 9.80 -3.95
C ALA A 576 -7.34 10.80 -3.72
N ALA A 577 -7.83 11.46 -4.77
CA ALA A 577 -8.96 12.36 -4.68
C ALA A 577 -10.28 11.63 -4.37
N PHE A 578 -10.47 10.41 -4.90
CA PHE A 578 -11.63 9.57 -4.59
C PHE A 578 -11.63 9.16 -3.12
N ALA A 579 -10.50 8.68 -2.61
CA ALA A 579 -10.36 8.33 -1.20
C ALA A 579 -10.56 9.53 -0.26
N ASP A 580 -10.10 10.72 -0.66
CA ASP A 580 -10.36 11.96 0.10
C ASP A 580 -11.86 12.29 0.20
N MET A 581 -12.62 12.09 -0.89
CA MET A 581 -14.07 12.30 -0.89
C MET A 581 -14.83 11.24 -0.06
N VAL A 582 -14.43 9.97 -0.12
CA VAL A 582 -15.02 8.92 0.72
C VAL A 582 -14.76 9.22 2.20
N ARG A 583 -13.52 9.57 2.56
CA ARG A 583 -13.17 9.95 3.94
C ARG A 583 -13.99 11.14 4.44
N ASP A 584 -14.16 12.17 3.60
CA ASP A 584 -14.97 13.33 3.95
C ASP A 584 -16.44 12.95 4.17
N SER A 585 -16.98 12.09 3.31
CA SER A 585 -18.34 11.55 3.43
C SER A 585 -18.52 10.78 4.74
N VAL A 586 -17.60 9.87 5.08
CA VAL A 586 -17.61 9.13 6.34
C VAL A 586 -17.57 10.07 7.55
N ARG A 587 -16.70 11.09 7.54
CA ARG A 587 -16.59 12.04 8.65
C ARG A 587 -17.87 12.83 8.86
N LYS A 588 -18.49 13.30 7.77
CA LYS A 588 -19.78 14.01 7.79
C LYS A 588 -20.90 13.11 8.34
N THR A 589 -21.05 11.91 7.80
CA THR A 589 -22.08 10.97 8.25
C THR A 589 -21.86 10.54 9.71
N ARG A 590 -20.62 10.27 10.13
CA ARG A 590 -20.27 9.94 11.52
C ARG A 590 -20.65 11.07 12.48
N SER A 591 -20.41 12.33 12.07
CA SER A 591 -20.75 13.51 12.89
C SER A 591 -22.25 13.81 12.92
N ALA A 592 -22.96 13.61 11.79
CA ALA A 592 -24.37 13.95 11.66
C ALA A 592 -25.28 12.91 12.32
N LYS A 593 -25.02 11.61 12.09
CA LYS A 593 -25.86 10.52 12.59
C LYS A 593 -25.42 9.98 13.95
N GLY A 594 -24.20 10.32 14.41
CA GLY A 594 -23.68 9.81 15.67
C GLY A 594 -23.59 8.28 15.70
N ILE A 595 -23.20 7.65 14.58
CA ILE A 595 -23.04 6.19 14.42
C ILE A 595 -21.55 5.82 14.52
N SER A 596 -21.25 4.58 14.93
CA SER A 596 -19.88 4.05 14.84
C SER A 596 -19.58 3.58 13.42
N ILE A 597 -18.67 4.30 12.76
CA ILE A 597 -18.17 3.95 11.42
C ILE A 597 -16.66 3.82 11.50
N ASP A 598 -16.12 2.64 11.22
CA ASP A 598 -14.69 2.41 11.09
C ASP A 598 -14.26 2.55 9.63
N TYR A 599 -13.24 3.37 9.38
CA TYR A 599 -12.80 3.70 8.02
C TYR A 599 -11.41 3.15 7.72
N PHE A 600 -11.33 2.33 6.68
CA PHE A 600 -10.10 1.70 6.19
C PHE A 600 -9.79 2.24 4.79
N GLU A 601 -8.60 2.82 4.61
CA GLU A 601 -8.24 3.50 3.37
C GLU A 601 -6.94 2.96 2.77
N GLU A 602 -7.03 2.58 1.49
CA GLU A 602 -5.91 2.28 0.62
C GLU A 602 -5.95 3.18 -0.62
N ALA A 603 -5.28 4.34 -0.55
CA ALA A 603 -5.29 5.34 -1.62
C ALA A 603 -4.02 5.29 -2.46
N PHE A 604 -4.19 5.31 -3.78
CA PHE A 604 -3.07 5.42 -4.72
C PHE A 604 -2.95 6.82 -5.33
N ALA A 605 -1.70 7.24 -5.54
CA ALA A 605 -1.35 8.58 -5.97
C ALA A 605 -0.20 8.61 -7.00
N TRP A 606 -0.01 7.49 -7.70
CA TRP A 606 0.95 7.34 -8.80
C TRP A 606 0.39 7.86 -10.12
#